data_AF-A0A6C0ESD8-F1
#
_entry.id   AF-A0A6C0ESD8-F1
#
_cell.length_a   1.000
_cell.length_b   1.000
_cell.length_c   1.000
_cell.angle_alpha   90.00
_cell.angle_beta   90.00
_cell.angle_gamma   90.00
#
_symmetry.space_group_name_H-M   'P 1'
#
loop_
_entity.id
_entity.type
_entity.pdbx_description
1 polymer ?
#
loop_
_entity_poly.entity_id
_entity_poly.type
_entity_poly.pdbx_seq_one_letter_code
_entity_poly.pdbx_strand_id
1 'polypeptide(L)'
;MSFITLTNKGYLDYTLNCLESLKNISSPLVINCYCLGREAYDTLTEKGYTCTLIDDEINTNFQTFRAGNWSNITHNKLSIIHENLLKYEFVCFTDGDIVYENNDFYTYLKENIGDSDIFIQNEGMSDSEVWNLCSGFMFIRSTPQTISLFDPVHTEIHKNTVGWDDQVYINSIIKQLNYKVLPVDLFPNGRYYYANNENIKPYIIHFNWTIGHIKKEYMKKYNKWFITD
;
A
#
# COMPACT_ATOMS: atom_id res chain seq x y z
N MET A 1 -1.78 1.10 16.74
CA MET A 1 -1.63 0.69 15.33
C MET A 1 -0.75 1.71 14.64
N SER A 2 0.12 1.26 13.74
CA SER A 2 0.81 2.12 12.78
C SER A 2 0.08 2.09 11.45
N PHE A 3 -0.19 3.26 10.85
CA PHE A 3 -0.74 3.35 9.50
C PHE A 3 0.28 4.07 8.62
N ILE A 4 0.77 3.38 7.59
CA ILE A 4 2.00 3.76 6.91
C ILE A 4 1.86 3.64 5.40
N THR A 5 2.59 4.50 4.70
CA THR A 5 2.79 4.41 3.25
C THR A 5 4.26 4.66 2.92
N LEU A 6 4.70 4.18 1.76
CA LEU A 6 6.03 4.43 1.21
C LEU A 6 5.87 5.25 -0.07
N THR A 7 6.59 6.37 -0.16
CA THR A 7 6.52 7.27 -1.31
C THR A 7 7.91 7.72 -1.75
N ASN A 8 7.96 8.27 -2.96
CA ASN A 8 9.14 8.91 -3.54
C ASN A 8 8.66 10.04 -4.46
N LYS A 9 9.59 10.80 -5.04
CA LYS A 9 9.28 11.89 -5.98
C LYS A 9 8.29 11.49 -7.07
N GLY A 10 8.46 10.30 -7.66
CA GLY A 10 7.62 9.83 -8.76
C GLY A 10 6.20 9.44 -8.37
N TYR A 11 5.96 9.16 -7.09
CA TYR A 11 4.66 8.77 -6.54
C TYR A 11 4.02 9.84 -5.65
N LEU A 12 4.64 11.02 -5.57
CA LEU A 12 4.25 12.10 -4.66
C LEU A 12 2.81 12.57 -4.89
N ASP A 13 2.43 12.85 -6.14
CA ASP A 13 1.07 13.30 -6.46
C ASP A 13 0.01 12.25 -6.11
N TYR A 14 0.29 10.97 -6.38
CA TYR A 14 -0.61 9.89 -5.96
C TYR A 14 -0.74 9.86 -4.44
N THR A 15 0.39 9.92 -3.72
CA THR A 15 0.41 9.92 -2.26
C THR A 15 -0.38 11.09 -1.68
N LEU A 16 -0.22 12.29 -2.25
CA LEU A 16 -1.02 13.47 -1.89
C LEU A 16 -2.51 13.24 -2.12
N ASN A 17 -2.88 12.63 -3.26
CA ASN A 17 -4.26 12.28 -3.56
C ASN A 17 -4.84 11.24 -2.58
N CYS A 18 -4.05 10.23 -2.20
CA CYS A 18 -4.38 9.24 -1.18
C CYS A 18 -4.66 9.92 0.17
N LEU A 19 -3.75 10.78 0.62
CA LEU A 19 -3.90 11.55 1.86
C LEU A 19 -5.12 12.48 1.85
N GLU A 20 -5.38 13.12 0.72
CA GLU A 20 -6.56 14.00 0.55
C GLU A 20 -7.86 13.19 0.56
N SER A 21 -7.89 12.00 -0.06
CA SER A 21 -9.06 11.13 0.00
C SER A 21 -9.40 10.68 1.42
N LEU A 22 -8.38 10.41 2.24
CA LEU A 22 -8.55 10.05 3.65
C LEU A 22 -9.13 11.23 4.47
N LYS A 23 -8.73 12.46 4.15
CA LYS A 23 -9.32 13.67 4.74
C LYS A 23 -10.78 13.87 4.31
N ASN A 24 -11.09 13.63 3.04
CA ASN A 24 -12.44 13.81 2.49
C ASN A 24 -13.49 12.91 3.17
N ILE A 25 -13.09 11.70 3.59
CA ILE A 25 -13.95 10.80 4.37
C ILE A 25 -13.92 11.09 5.88
N SER A 26 -13.32 12.21 6.30
CA SER A 26 -13.19 12.62 7.71
C SER A 26 -12.56 11.55 8.60
N SER A 27 -11.58 10.81 8.07
CA SER A 27 -10.94 9.75 8.85
C SER A 27 -10.11 10.34 9.99
N PRO A 28 -10.22 9.81 11.22
CA PRO A 28 -9.37 10.22 12.32
C PRO A 28 -7.95 9.61 12.23
N LEU A 29 -7.73 8.71 11.27
CA LEU A 29 -6.46 8.02 11.10
C LEU A 29 -5.43 8.91 10.41
N VAL A 30 -4.19 8.82 10.87
CA VAL A 30 -3.05 9.56 10.31
C VAL A 30 -2.08 8.57 9.69
N ILE A 31 -1.77 8.76 8.41
CA ILE A 31 -0.74 8.00 7.72
C ILE A 31 0.62 8.64 8.01
N ASN A 32 1.60 7.85 8.45
CA ASN A 32 3.02 8.24 8.43
C ASN A 32 3.60 7.91 7.05
N CYS A 33 4.03 8.95 6.32
CA CYS A 33 4.62 8.82 5.00
C CYS A 33 6.12 8.61 5.10
N TYR A 34 6.58 7.39 4.82
CA TYR A 34 7.99 7.11 4.64
C TYR A 34 8.42 7.60 3.26
N CYS A 35 9.37 8.53 3.22
CA CYS A 35 9.76 9.24 2.01
C CYS A 35 11.16 8.81 1.58
N LEU A 36 11.28 8.18 0.40
CA LEU A 36 12.56 7.94 -0.24
C LEU A 36 13.04 9.24 -0.91
N GLY A 37 14.06 9.85 -0.31
CA GLY A 37 14.63 11.11 -0.77
C GLY A 37 13.92 12.36 -0.23
N ARG A 38 14.69 13.45 -0.21
CA ARG A 38 14.34 14.69 0.48
C ARG A 38 13.20 15.49 -0.16
N GLU A 39 13.05 15.45 -1.48
CA GLU A 39 12.02 16.25 -2.18
C GLU A 39 10.59 15.86 -1.77
N ALA A 40 10.28 14.56 -1.72
CA ALA A 40 8.97 14.08 -1.27
C ALA A 40 8.74 14.37 0.21
N TYR A 41 9.77 14.19 1.03
CA TYR A 41 9.73 14.50 2.47
C TYR A 41 9.44 15.97 2.74
N ASP A 42 10.20 16.88 2.13
CA ASP A 42 10.04 18.33 2.32
C ASP A 42 8.64 18.76 1.85
N THR A 43 8.21 18.31 0.67
CA THR A 43 6.88 18.66 0.13
C THR A 43 5.73 18.21 1.03
N LEU A 44 5.78 16.98 1.55
CA LEU A 44 4.72 16.47 2.42
C LEU A 44 4.74 17.12 3.81
N THR A 45 5.94 17.37 4.36
CA THR A 45 6.12 18.03 5.65
C THR A 45 5.63 19.48 5.61
N GLU A 46 5.94 20.22 4.53
CA GLU A 46 5.46 21.59 4.30
C GLU A 46 3.93 21.67 4.25
N LYS A 47 3.27 20.59 3.79
CA LYS A 47 1.80 20.45 3.79
C LYS A 47 1.22 19.95 5.12
N GLY A 48 2.06 19.75 6.13
CA GLY A 48 1.65 19.35 7.48
C GLY A 48 1.38 17.85 7.65
N TYR A 49 1.86 17.00 6.75
CA TYR A 49 1.73 15.55 6.90
C TYR A 49 2.81 14.96 7.81
N THR A 50 2.47 13.89 8.51
CA THR A 50 3.44 13.10 9.29
C THR A 50 4.36 12.35 8.33
N CYS A 51 5.66 12.61 8.40
CA CYS A 51 6.63 12.03 7.47
C CYS A 51 7.87 11.50 8.19
N THR A 52 8.47 10.47 7.61
CA THR A 52 9.78 9.93 8.02
C THR A 52 10.67 9.88 6.79
N LEU A 53 11.80 10.60 6.81
CA LEU A 53 12.79 10.54 5.73
C LEU A 53 13.54 9.20 5.80
N ILE A 54 13.57 8.47 4.69
CA ILE A 54 14.48 7.35 4.49
C ILE A 54 15.64 7.89 3.66
N ASP A 55 16.73 8.20 4.37
CA ASP A 55 17.91 8.83 3.79
C ASP A 55 18.82 7.75 3.21
N ASP A 56 18.51 7.33 1.98
CA ASP A 56 19.46 6.66 1.10
C ASP A 56 19.75 7.63 -0.04
N GLU A 57 20.91 8.29 -0.03
CA GLU A 57 21.39 9.26 -1.05
C GLU A 57 21.42 8.71 -2.50
N ILE A 58 20.90 7.51 -2.78
CA ILE A 58 21.12 6.75 -4.01
C ILE A 58 19.90 6.73 -4.97
N ASN A 59 18.67 7.16 -4.58
CA ASN A 59 17.47 6.83 -5.39
C ASN A 59 16.37 7.90 -5.54
N THR A 60 16.66 9.04 -6.19
CA THR A 60 15.69 10.14 -6.40
C THR A 60 14.91 10.13 -7.73
N ASN A 61 15.16 9.19 -8.65
CA ASN A 61 14.53 9.18 -9.98
C ASN A 61 13.30 8.26 -10.08
N PHE A 62 12.33 8.65 -10.93
CA PHE A 62 11.14 7.85 -11.30
C PHE A 62 11.56 6.44 -11.76
N GLN A 63 11.03 5.39 -11.13
CA GLN A 63 11.40 4.00 -11.45
C GLN A 63 10.29 3.32 -12.26
N THR A 64 10.69 2.60 -13.31
CA THR A 64 9.80 1.75 -14.10
C THR A 64 9.49 0.47 -13.32
N PHE A 65 8.23 0.04 -13.32
CA PHE A 65 7.79 -1.22 -12.71
C PHE A 65 8.71 -2.39 -13.12
N ARG A 66 9.29 -3.09 -12.13
CA ARG A 66 10.21 -4.24 -12.29
C ARG A 66 11.54 -3.97 -13.03
N ALA A 67 11.96 -2.72 -13.19
CA ALA A 67 13.27 -2.38 -13.73
C ALA A 67 14.06 -1.46 -12.77
N GLY A 68 15.39 -1.47 -12.87
CA GLY A 68 16.26 -0.60 -12.05
C GLY A 68 16.26 -0.95 -10.57
N ASN A 69 16.16 0.07 -9.71
CA ASN A 69 16.26 -0.05 -8.25
C ASN A 69 14.93 -0.44 -7.55
N TRP A 70 13.97 -1.02 -8.28
CA TRP A 70 12.65 -1.42 -7.78
C TRP A 70 12.70 -2.41 -6.60
N SER A 71 13.64 -3.33 -6.62
CA SER A 71 13.90 -4.27 -5.52
C SER A 71 14.42 -3.58 -4.25
N ASN A 72 15.05 -2.40 -4.36
CA ASN A 72 15.43 -1.60 -3.19
C ASN A 72 14.21 -0.89 -2.57
N ILE A 73 13.25 -0.43 -3.38
CA ILE A 73 11.96 0.09 -2.89
C ILE A 73 11.20 -1.01 -2.15
N THR A 74 11.18 -2.22 -2.73
CA THR A 74 10.59 -3.41 -2.11
C THR A 74 11.23 -3.74 -0.76
N HIS A 75 12.57 -3.76 -0.70
CA HIS A 75 13.29 -4.00 0.54
C HIS A 75 12.99 -2.93 1.60
N ASN A 76 12.91 -1.66 1.21
CA ASN A 76 12.52 -0.57 2.10
C ASN A 76 11.10 -0.76 2.63
N LYS A 77 10.13 -1.14 1.77
CA LYS A 77 8.74 -1.43 2.20
C LYS A 77 8.71 -2.48 3.30
N LEU A 78 9.40 -3.61 3.11
CA LEU A 78 9.44 -4.68 4.10
C LEU A 78 10.19 -4.28 5.38
N SER A 79 11.31 -3.57 5.26
CA SER A 79 12.06 -3.05 6.40
C SER A 79 11.20 -2.12 7.27
N ILE A 80 10.47 -1.20 6.64
CA ILE A 80 9.56 -0.27 7.31
C ILE A 80 8.44 -1.04 8.01
N ILE A 81 7.81 -2.01 7.34
CA ILE A 81 6.75 -2.82 7.94
C ILE A 81 7.30 -3.58 9.16
N HIS A 82 8.45 -4.23 9.03
CA HIS A 82 9.11 -4.98 10.10
C HIS A 82 9.40 -4.09 11.32
N GLU A 83 10.01 -2.92 11.12
CA GLU A 83 10.28 -1.97 12.21
C GLU A 83 9.02 -1.51 12.94
N ASN A 84 7.89 -1.41 12.22
CA ASN A 84 6.61 -1.07 12.81
C ASN A 84 5.98 -2.27 13.53
N LEU A 85 6.14 -3.50 13.02
CA LEU A 85 5.65 -4.72 13.69
C LEU A 85 6.35 -4.93 15.03
N LEU A 86 7.61 -4.51 15.17
CA LEU A 86 8.34 -4.56 16.46
C LEU A 86 7.77 -3.59 17.52
N LYS A 87 7.00 -2.57 17.11
CA LYS A 87 6.57 -1.46 17.98
C LYS A 87 5.07 -1.41 18.22
N TYR A 88 4.27 -1.94 17.28
CA TYR A 88 2.82 -1.79 17.28
C TYR A 88 2.11 -3.14 17.11
N GLU A 89 1.00 -3.31 17.82
CA GLU A 89 0.15 -4.51 17.71
C GLU A 89 -0.39 -4.74 16.30
N PHE A 90 -0.67 -3.67 15.56
CA PHE A 90 -1.13 -3.73 14.17
C PHE A 90 -0.39 -2.73 13.30
N VAL A 91 -0.06 -3.15 12.09
CA VAL A 91 0.50 -2.33 11.02
C VAL A 91 -0.43 -2.37 9.82
N CYS A 92 -0.99 -1.23 9.44
CA CYS A 92 -1.71 -1.05 8.20
C CYS A 92 -0.78 -0.41 7.17
N PHE A 93 -0.49 -1.12 6.08
CA PHE A 93 0.27 -0.59 4.96
C PHE A 93 -0.68 -0.28 3.80
N THR A 94 -0.50 0.89 3.18
CA THR A 94 -1.23 1.33 1.98
C THR A 94 -0.26 1.90 0.95
N ASP A 95 -0.43 1.52 -0.32
CA ASP A 95 0.24 2.17 -1.44
C ASP A 95 -0.34 3.58 -1.65
N GLY A 96 0.48 4.46 -2.24
CA GLY A 96 0.13 5.86 -2.46
C GLY A 96 -0.93 6.07 -3.54
N ASP A 97 -1.27 5.08 -4.36
CA ASP A 97 -2.31 5.15 -5.40
C ASP A 97 -3.64 4.49 -4.97
N ILE A 98 -3.83 4.35 -3.66
CA ILE A 98 -5.11 3.98 -3.06
C ILE A 98 -5.92 5.25 -2.78
N VAL A 99 -7.23 5.18 -3.04
CA VAL A 99 -8.21 6.20 -2.70
C VAL A 99 -9.18 5.66 -1.65
N TYR A 100 -9.42 6.43 -0.60
CA TYR A 100 -10.36 6.10 0.47
C TYR A 100 -11.75 6.68 0.19
N GLU A 101 -12.77 5.84 0.30
CA GLU A 101 -14.16 6.15 -0.05
C GLU A 101 -15.11 6.06 1.15
N ASN A 102 -14.75 5.28 2.16
CA ASN A 102 -15.56 5.11 3.36
C ASN A 102 -14.67 4.94 4.59
N ASN A 103 -15.00 5.67 5.67
CA ASN A 103 -14.27 5.65 6.94
C ASN A 103 -14.45 4.35 7.75
N ASP A 104 -15.45 3.53 7.41
CA ASP A 104 -15.69 2.25 8.06
C ASP A 104 -14.64 1.18 7.70
N PHE A 105 -13.72 1.46 6.76
CA PHE A 105 -12.67 0.53 6.36
C PHE A 105 -11.89 -0.01 7.56
N TYR A 106 -11.57 0.87 8.52
CA TYR A 106 -10.78 0.49 9.68
C TYR A 106 -11.60 -0.30 10.70
N THR A 107 -12.84 0.11 10.94
CA THR A 107 -13.79 -0.61 11.79
C THR A 107 -13.96 -2.04 11.27
N TYR A 108 -14.15 -2.18 9.95
CA TYR A 108 -14.20 -3.48 9.28
C TYR A 108 -12.96 -4.32 9.55
N LEU A 109 -11.75 -3.76 9.35
CA LEU A 109 -10.50 -4.50 9.59
C LEU A 109 -10.39 -4.98 11.04
N LYS A 110 -10.69 -4.10 12.01
CA LYS A 110 -10.61 -4.44 13.44
C LYS A 110 -11.62 -5.50 13.87
N GLU A 111 -12.86 -5.39 13.41
CA GLU A 111 -13.93 -6.30 13.80
C GLU A 111 -13.79 -7.68 13.15
N ASN A 112 -13.17 -7.75 11.96
CA ASN A 112 -13.12 -8.99 11.17
C ASN A 112 -11.78 -9.72 11.22
N ILE A 113 -10.71 -9.11 11.75
CA ILE A 113 -9.38 -9.75 11.76
C ILE A 113 -9.41 -11.07 12.56
N GLY A 114 -10.10 -11.11 13.71
CA GLY A 114 -10.11 -12.31 14.58
C GLY A 114 -8.69 -12.78 14.89
N ASP A 115 -8.44 -14.08 14.84
CA ASP A 115 -7.09 -14.66 15.07
C ASP A 115 -6.18 -14.68 13.83
N SER A 116 -6.55 -13.96 12.77
CA SER A 116 -5.74 -13.88 11.55
C SER A 116 -4.49 -13.01 11.77
N ASP A 117 -3.39 -13.42 11.13
CA ASP A 117 -2.12 -12.70 11.10
C ASP A 117 -2.20 -11.50 10.17
N ILE A 118 -2.92 -11.62 9.05
CA ILE A 118 -2.95 -10.61 8.00
C ILE A 118 -4.27 -10.59 7.23
N PHE A 119 -4.78 -9.39 6.98
CA PHE A 119 -5.68 -9.09 5.86
C PHE A 119 -4.87 -8.56 4.69
N ILE A 120 -5.14 -9.06 3.49
CA ILE A 120 -4.43 -8.67 2.27
C ILE A 120 -5.40 -8.52 1.10
N GLN A 121 -5.13 -7.55 0.23
CA GLN A 121 -5.96 -7.27 -0.93
C GLN A 121 -5.90 -8.39 -1.97
N ASN A 122 -7.03 -8.62 -2.64
CA ASN A 122 -7.15 -9.58 -3.73
C ASN A 122 -6.76 -8.96 -5.08
N GLU A 123 -5.96 -9.67 -5.88
CA GLU A 123 -5.63 -9.28 -7.26
C GLU A 123 -6.64 -9.84 -8.29
N GLY A 124 -7.49 -10.78 -7.88
CA GLY A 124 -8.49 -11.43 -8.71
C GLY A 124 -9.71 -10.57 -9.06
N MET A 125 -10.60 -11.13 -9.87
CA MET A 125 -11.88 -10.54 -10.28
C MET A 125 -13.07 -11.09 -9.47
N SER A 126 -12.83 -11.94 -8.48
CA SER A 126 -13.84 -12.46 -7.55
C SER A 126 -13.18 -12.88 -6.24
N ASP A 127 -13.98 -13.01 -5.17
CA ASP A 127 -13.48 -13.48 -3.87
C ASP A 127 -12.89 -14.90 -3.90
N SER A 128 -13.28 -15.71 -4.88
CA SER A 128 -12.73 -17.06 -5.08
C SER A 128 -11.37 -17.09 -5.79
N GLU A 129 -10.98 -15.99 -6.46
CA GLU A 129 -9.75 -15.92 -7.27
C GLU A 129 -8.52 -15.55 -6.44
N VAL A 130 -8.14 -16.39 -5.48
CA VAL A 130 -7.05 -16.13 -4.52
C VAL A 130 -5.66 -16.63 -5.00
N TRP A 131 -5.43 -16.66 -6.31
CA TRP A 131 -4.19 -17.20 -6.90
C TRP A 131 -3.00 -16.24 -6.80
N ASN A 132 -3.26 -14.94 -6.61
CA ASN A 132 -2.26 -13.90 -6.41
C ASN A 132 -2.87 -12.80 -5.54
N LEU A 133 -2.14 -12.40 -4.51
CA LEU A 133 -2.57 -11.39 -3.55
C LEU A 133 -1.78 -10.11 -3.78
N CYS A 134 -2.43 -8.96 -3.63
CA CYS A 134 -1.82 -7.66 -3.85
C CYS A 134 -1.25 -7.11 -2.54
N SER A 135 0.03 -6.72 -2.56
CA SER A 135 0.72 -6.13 -1.41
C SER A 135 0.46 -4.63 -1.24
N GLY A 136 -0.39 -4.02 -2.07
CA GLY A 136 -0.68 -2.59 -2.02
C GLY A 136 -1.54 -2.19 -0.82
N PHE A 137 -2.34 -3.10 -0.27
CA PHE A 137 -3.05 -2.87 0.99
C PHE A 137 -2.98 -4.10 1.88
N MET A 138 -2.38 -3.93 3.06
CA MET A 138 -2.20 -5.00 4.05
C MET A 138 -2.52 -4.48 5.45
N PHE A 139 -3.24 -5.28 6.24
CA PHE A 139 -3.45 -5.03 7.66
C PHE A 139 -2.93 -6.22 8.46
N ILE A 140 -1.81 -6.00 9.14
CA ILE A 140 -0.94 -7.04 9.67
C ILE A 140 -0.96 -6.96 11.19
N ARG A 141 -1.24 -8.08 11.86
CA ARG A 141 -1.10 -8.25 13.30
C ARG A 141 0.37 -8.54 13.61
N SER A 142 0.92 -7.90 14.64
CA SER A 142 2.25 -8.24 15.14
C SER A 142 2.20 -9.54 15.93
N THR A 143 2.71 -10.60 15.32
CA THR A 143 2.94 -11.91 15.93
C THR A 143 4.42 -12.30 15.76
N PRO A 144 4.95 -13.25 16.55
CA PRO A 144 6.31 -13.75 16.33
C PRO A 144 6.54 -14.23 14.89
N GLN A 145 5.50 -14.80 14.27
CA GLN A 145 5.56 -15.29 12.91
C GLN A 145 5.59 -14.16 11.87
N THR A 146 4.72 -13.14 11.99
CA THR A 146 4.76 -12.00 11.07
C THR A 146 6.04 -11.19 11.24
N ILE A 147 6.55 -11.02 12.47
CA ILE A 147 7.84 -10.36 12.71
C ILE A 147 8.94 -11.11 11.97
N SER A 148 9.04 -12.43 12.16
CA SER A 148 10.05 -13.23 11.47
C SER A 148 9.91 -13.18 9.95
N LEU A 149 8.71 -13.30 9.40
CA LEU A 149 8.49 -13.35 7.96
C LEU A 149 8.57 -11.99 7.27
N PHE A 150 8.49 -10.87 7.99
CA PHE A 150 8.71 -9.55 7.42
C PHE A 150 10.15 -9.05 7.64
N ASP A 151 10.99 -9.82 8.35
CA ASP A 151 12.40 -9.46 8.55
C ASP A 151 13.09 -9.24 7.19
N PRO A 152 13.64 -8.03 6.94
CA PRO A 152 14.23 -7.70 5.66
C PRO A 152 15.42 -8.57 5.26
N VAL A 153 16.04 -9.31 6.22
CA VAL A 153 17.11 -10.28 5.93
C VAL A 153 16.71 -11.30 4.88
N HIS A 154 15.43 -11.69 4.84
CA HIS A 154 14.90 -12.66 3.87
C HIS A 154 14.87 -12.13 2.43
N THR A 155 15.06 -10.83 2.26
CA THR A 155 14.94 -10.15 0.96
C THR A 155 16.23 -9.52 0.48
N GLU A 156 17.27 -9.49 1.31
CA GLU A 156 18.57 -8.94 0.94
C GLU A 156 19.15 -9.61 -0.31
N ILE A 157 19.00 -10.94 -0.41
CA ILE A 157 19.46 -11.72 -1.56
C ILE A 157 18.77 -11.34 -2.88
N HIS A 158 17.63 -10.64 -2.81
CA HIS A 158 16.84 -10.24 -3.96
C HIS A 158 17.01 -8.77 -4.35
N LYS A 159 17.83 -8.01 -3.62
CA LYS A 159 18.24 -6.67 -4.04
C LYS A 159 18.84 -6.72 -5.44
N ASN A 160 18.43 -5.78 -6.30
CA ASN A 160 18.78 -5.69 -7.72
C ASN A 160 18.31 -6.86 -8.60
N THR A 161 17.41 -7.73 -8.11
CA THR A 161 16.83 -8.81 -8.94
C THR A 161 15.68 -8.27 -9.79
N VAL A 162 15.81 -8.38 -11.12
CA VAL A 162 14.78 -7.96 -12.08
C VAL A 162 13.55 -8.85 -11.94
N GLY A 163 12.37 -8.24 -11.92
CA GLY A 163 11.09 -8.96 -11.82
C GLY A 163 10.72 -9.43 -10.41
N TRP A 164 11.59 -9.24 -9.42
CA TRP A 164 11.29 -9.47 -8.02
C TRP A 164 10.76 -8.19 -7.37
N ASP A 165 9.66 -8.32 -6.62
CA ASP A 165 8.96 -7.22 -5.95
C ASP A 165 8.30 -7.72 -4.65
N ASP A 166 7.71 -6.79 -3.91
CA ASP A 166 7.03 -7.06 -2.64
C ASP A 166 5.88 -8.05 -2.82
N GLN A 167 5.16 -7.97 -3.92
CA GLN A 167 4.07 -8.89 -4.21
C GLN A 167 4.58 -10.31 -4.41
N VAL A 168 5.68 -10.51 -5.15
CA VAL A 168 6.33 -11.82 -5.31
C VAL A 168 6.74 -12.39 -3.95
N TYR A 169 7.35 -11.56 -3.10
CA TYR A 169 7.78 -12.00 -1.77
C TYR A 169 6.60 -12.42 -0.90
N ILE A 170 5.58 -11.55 -0.77
CA ILE A 170 4.41 -11.80 0.05
C ILE A 170 3.69 -13.08 -0.40
N ASN A 171 3.49 -13.28 -1.70
CA ASN A 171 2.86 -14.51 -2.21
C ASN A 171 3.70 -15.77 -1.94
N SER A 172 5.03 -15.64 -1.80
CA SER A 172 5.90 -16.77 -1.45
C SER A 172 5.78 -17.18 0.04
N ILE A 173 5.43 -16.23 0.93
CA ILE A 173 5.32 -16.48 2.37
C ILE A 173 3.88 -16.62 2.87
N ILE A 174 2.87 -16.16 2.14
CA ILE A 174 1.51 -15.99 2.68
C ILE A 174 0.90 -17.29 3.21
N LYS A 175 1.22 -18.44 2.61
CA LYS A 175 0.71 -19.75 3.04
C LYS A 175 1.25 -20.20 4.40
N GLN A 176 2.27 -19.53 4.91
CA GLN A 176 2.79 -19.76 6.25
C GLN A 176 1.96 -19.01 7.30
N LEU A 177 1.23 -17.95 6.90
CA LEU A 177 0.42 -17.11 7.77
C LEU A 177 -1.04 -17.56 7.80
N ASN A 178 -1.73 -17.29 8.91
CA ASN A 178 -3.19 -17.31 8.96
C ASN A 178 -3.75 -16.06 8.28
N TYR A 179 -3.79 -16.06 6.95
CA TYR A 179 -4.24 -14.92 6.15
C TYR A 179 -5.74 -14.96 5.84
N LYS A 180 -6.33 -13.78 5.69
CA LYS A 180 -7.64 -13.59 5.08
C LYS A 180 -7.52 -12.63 3.90
N VAL A 181 -8.31 -12.89 2.88
CA VAL A 181 -8.38 -12.05 1.68
C VAL A 181 -9.50 -11.04 1.84
N LEU A 182 -9.22 -9.78 1.50
CA LEU A 182 -10.22 -8.72 1.55
C LEU A 182 -11.25 -8.86 0.42
N PRO A 183 -12.56 -8.66 0.68
CA PRO A 183 -13.60 -8.80 -0.34
C PRO A 183 -13.40 -7.81 -1.49
N VAL A 184 -13.52 -8.27 -2.74
CA VAL A 184 -13.25 -7.46 -3.93
C VAL A 184 -14.22 -6.28 -4.09
N ASP A 185 -15.44 -6.38 -3.56
CA ASP A 185 -16.42 -5.29 -3.61
C ASP A 185 -16.10 -4.15 -2.62
N LEU A 186 -15.44 -4.48 -1.50
CA LEU A 186 -15.11 -3.51 -0.44
C LEU A 186 -13.69 -2.96 -0.60
N PHE A 187 -12.75 -3.77 -1.09
CA PHE A 187 -11.34 -3.40 -1.27
C PHE A 187 -10.85 -3.69 -2.70
N PRO A 188 -11.56 -3.21 -3.74
CA PRO A 188 -11.26 -3.54 -5.13
C PRO A 188 -9.85 -3.14 -5.55
N ASN A 189 -9.22 -4.03 -6.32
CA ASN A 189 -8.16 -3.64 -7.25
C ASN A 189 -8.75 -2.85 -8.44
N GLY A 190 -7.88 -2.19 -9.19
CA GLY A 190 -8.27 -1.30 -10.28
C GLY A 190 -9.07 -2.04 -11.36
N ARG A 191 -8.62 -3.24 -11.75
CA ARG A 191 -9.30 -4.04 -12.78
C ARG A 191 -10.73 -4.36 -12.39
N TYR A 192 -10.96 -4.78 -11.14
CA TYR A 192 -12.30 -5.06 -10.63
C TYR A 192 -13.15 -3.79 -10.54
N TYR A 193 -12.60 -2.70 -10.00
CA TYR A 193 -13.30 -1.42 -9.90
C TYR A 193 -13.74 -0.92 -11.27
N TYR A 194 -12.86 -0.92 -12.27
CA TYR A 194 -13.19 -0.40 -13.60
C TYR A 194 -14.35 -1.17 -14.26
N ALA A 195 -14.50 -2.46 -13.97
CA ALA A 195 -15.59 -3.28 -14.48
C ALA A 195 -16.89 -3.14 -13.69
N ASN A 196 -16.84 -2.83 -12.40
CA ASN A 196 -17.98 -2.96 -11.48
C ASN A 196 -18.37 -1.68 -10.73
N ASN A 197 -17.67 -0.54 -10.94
CA ASN A 197 -17.83 0.69 -10.16
C ASN A 197 -19.27 1.19 -9.96
N GLU A 198 -20.19 0.91 -10.90
CA GLU A 198 -21.60 1.32 -10.79
C GLU A 198 -22.40 0.51 -9.74
N ASN A 199 -21.93 -0.69 -9.38
CA ASN A 199 -22.65 -1.65 -8.56
C ASN A 199 -22.05 -1.86 -7.16
N ILE A 200 -20.92 -1.22 -6.86
CA ILE A 200 -20.17 -1.42 -5.62
C ILE A 200 -20.05 -0.14 -4.81
N LYS A 201 -19.89 -0.27 -3.50
CA LYS A 201 -19.64 0.83 -2.57
C LYS A 201 -18.36 0.53 -1.79
N PRO A 202 -17.20 0.74 -2.41
CA PRO A 202 -15.94 0.31 -1.84
C PRO A 202 -15.59 1.16 -0.62
N TYR A 203 -14.77 0.58 0.25
CA TYR A 203 -14.10 1.29 1.32
C TYR A 203 -12.83 1.97 0.83
N ILE A 204 -12.09 1.28 -0.03
CA ILE A 204 -10.91 1.81 -0.72
C ILE A 204 -10.94 1.40 -2.19
N ILE A 205 -10.22 2.13 -3.04
CA ILE A 205 -9.99 1.76 -4.44
C ILE A 205 -8.49 1.80 -4.70
N HIS A 206 -7.90 0.67 -5.08
CA HIS A 206 -6.50 0.64 -5.49
C HIS A 206 -6.41 0.84 -7.00
N PHE A 207 -5.83 1.95 -7.46
CA PHE A 207 -5.67 2.25 -8.89
C PHE A 207 -4.45 1.53 -9.51
N ASN A 208 -4.26 0.25 -9.21
CA ASN A 208 -3.32 -0.62 -9.91
C ASN A 208 -3.83 -1.00 -11.32
N TRP A 209 -3.09 -1.85 -12.05
CA TRP A 209 -3.35 -2.23 -13.45
C TRP A 209 -3.30 -1.09 -14.49
N THR A 210 -2.82 0.08 -14.10
CA THR A 210 -2.57 1.22 -14.99
C THR A 210 -1.15 1.76 -14.74
N ILE A 211 -0.40 2.06 -15.81
CA ILE A 211 1.00 2.51 -15.72
C ILE A 211 1.08 4.00 -16.06
N GLY A 212 1.88 4.74 -15.28
CA GLY A 212 2.26 6.12 -15.57
C GLY A 212 1.07 7.07 -15.62
N HIS A 213 1.10 8.01 -16.56
CA HIS A 213 0.08 9.08 -16.70
C HIS A 213 -1.35 8.55 -16.87
N ILE A 214 -1.52 7.32 -17.39
CA ILE A 214 -2.85 6.70 -17.55
C ILE A 214 -3.55 6.55 -16.19
N LYS A 215 -2.80 6.32 -15.11
CA LYS A 215 -3.36 6.16 -13.76
C LYS A 215 -4.06 7.42 -13.29
N LYS A 216 -3.42 8.58 -13.44
CA LYS A 216 -4.01 9.89 -13.13
C LYS A 216 -5.26 10.15 -13.97
N GLU A 217 -5.24 9.81 -15.26
CA GLU A 217 -6.43 9.94 -16.13
C GLU A 217 -7.59 9.04 -15.68
N TYR A 218 -7.33 7.82 -15.21
CA TYR A 218 -8.35 6.95 -14.65
C TYR A 218 -8.91 7.50 -13.34
N MET A 219 -8.05 7.97 -12.43
CA MET A 219 -8.50 8.64 -11.21
C MET A 219 -9.39 9.84 -11.54
N LYS A 220 -9.00 10.69 -12.51
CA LYS A 220 -9.83 11.82 -12.99
C LYS A 220 -11.16 11.35 -13.60
N LYS A 221 -11.14 10.33 -14.47
CA LYS A 221 -12.34 9.74 -15.11
C LYS A 221 -13.38 9.31 -14.08
N TYR A 222 -12.95 8.73 -12.95
CA TYR A 222 -13.83 8.26 -11.89
C TYR A 222 -14.06 9.29 -10.77
N ASN A 223 -13.66 10.56 -10.97
CA ASN A 223 -13.75 11.65 -9.99
C ASN A 223 -13.02 11.34 -8.67
N LYS A 224 -11.91 10.61 -8.74
CA LYS A 224 -11.06 10.15 -7.62
C LYS A 224 -9.71 10.87 -7.55
N TRP A 225 -9.60 12.01 -8.24
CA TRP A 225 -8.45 12.89 -8.19
C TRP A 225 -8.85 14.20 -7.49
N PHE A 226 -8.33 14.41 -6.28
CA PHE A 226 -8.78 15.46 -5.35
C PHE A 226 -7.78 16.61 -5.19
N ILE A 227 -6.54 16.42 -5.63
CA ILE A 227 -5.53 17.49 -5.58
C ILE A 227 -5.58 18.34 -6.85
N THR A 228 -5.40 19.64 -6.69
CA THR A 228 -5.33 20.58 -7.82
C THR A 228 -4.04 20.37 -8.61
N ASP A 229 -4.14 20.48 -9.94
CA ASP A 229 -2.98 20.53 -10.84
C ASP A 229 -2.14 21.80 -10.62
#